data_AF-A0AA42FLI5-F1
#
_entry.id   AF-A0AA42FLI5-F1
#
_cell.length_a   1.000
_cell.length_b   1.000
_cell.length_c   1.000
_cell.angle_alpha   90.00
_cell.angle_beta   90.00
_cell.angle_gamma   90.00
#
_symmetry.space_group_name_H-M   'P 1'
#
loop_
_entity.id
_entity.type
_entity.pdbx_description
1 polymer ?
#
loop_
_entity_poly.entity_id
_entity_poly.type
_entity_poly.pdbx_seq_one_letter_code
_entity_poly.pdbx_strand_id
1 'polypeptide(L)'
;MNNTEIYGIEKINKAYRLRLQEIESCHTSGERMSRIMAWNAFINDQVRLDDTNSSTDKIASLKYMESIELNDGDIGISEPEFINYFFDETCVINKRVTQKKVKFVFYLFLALAAYGIYAIFFK
;
A
#
# COMPACT_ATOMS: atom_id res chain seq x y z
N MET A 1 5.77 -13.82 8.77
CA MET A 1 4.68 -13.94 7.79
C MET A 1 4.85 -12.84 6.79
N ASN A 2 5.05 -13.24 5.55
CA ASN A 2 5.34 -12.38 4.42
C ASN A 2 4.02 -11.79 3.89
N ASN A 3 4.08 -10.64 3.25
CA ASN A 3 2.94 -9.96 2.64
C ASN A 3 2.24 -10.86 1.62
N THR A 4 3.01 -11.65 0.86
CA THR A 4 2.47 -12.63 -0.09
C THR A 4 1.69 -13.77 0.56
N GLU A 5 2.06 -14.16 1.78
CA GLU A 5 1.34 -15.15 2.58
C GLU A 5 0.07 -14.55 3.21
N ILE A 6 0.15 -13.32 3.72
CA ILE A 6 -0.97 -12.63 4.39
C ILE A 6 -2.09 -12.29 3.42
N TYR A 7 -1.74 -11.72 2.26
CA TYR A 7 -2.71 -11.16 1.32
C TYR A 7 -2.97 -12.06 0.09
N GLY A 8 -2.14 -13.08 -0.11
CA GLY A 8 -2.20 -14.03 -1.21
C GLY A 8 -1.46 -13.54 -2.46
N ILE A 9 -0.45 -14.31 -2.89
CA ILE A 9 0.42 -13.98 -4.02
C ILE A 9 -0.35 -13.70 -5.32
N GLU A 10 -1.37 -14.50 -5.65
CA GLU A 10 -2.19 -14.29 -6.86
C GLU A 10 -2.92 -12.95 -6.84
N LYS A 11 -3.41 -12.56 -5.65
CA LYS A 11 -4.12 -11.30 -5.46
C LYS A 11 -3.19 -10.12 -5.63
N ILE A 12 -2.00 -10.19 -5.02
CA ILE A 12 -0.97 -9.16 -5.13
C ILE A 12 -0.55 -9.01 -6.60
N ASN A 13 -0.22 -10.11 -7.29
CA ASN A 13 0.19 -10.08 -8.70
C ASN A 13 -0.89 -9.48 -9.60
N LYS A 14 -2.16 -9.86 -9.40
CA LYS A 14 -3.29 -9.28 -10.15
C LYS A 14 -3.43 -7.78 -9.87
N ALA A 15 -3.36 -7.36 -8.61
CA ALA A 15 -3.47 -5.96 -8.22
C ALA A 15 -2.34 -5.12 -8.79
N TYR A 16 -1.11 -5.63 -8.71
CA TYR A 16 0.08 -4.94 -9.21
C TYR A 16 0.04 -4.81 -10.74
N ARG A 17 -0.31 -5.88 -11.47
CA ARG A 17 -0.42 -5.82 -12.94
C ARG A 17 -1.43 -4.76 -13.41
N LEU A 18 -2.57 -4.65 -12.74
CA LEU A 18 -3.55 -3.60 -13.04
C LEU A 18 -3.00 -2.21 -12.70
N ARG A 19 -2.27 -2.11 -11.59
CA ARG A 19 -1.72 -0.84 -11.15
C ARG A 19 -0.57 -0.35 -12.03
N LEU A 20 0.24 -1.23 -12.60
CA LEU A 20 1.31 -0.87 -13.54
C LEU A 20 0.79 -0.06 -14.73
N GLN A 21 -0.34 -0.46 -15.32
CA GLN A 21 -0.96 0.29 -16.43
C GLN A 21 -1.40 1.70 -16.02
N GLU A 22 -1.83 1.88 -14.77
CA GLU A 22 -2.21 3.19 -14.23
C GLU A 22 -0.99 4.03 -13.82
N ILE A 23 0.12 3.40 -13.44
CA ILE A 23 1.37 4.09 -13.14
C ILE A 23 1.97 4.63 -14.45
N GLU A 24 1.89 3.89 -15.55
CA GLU A 24 2.40 4.35 -16.85
C GLU A 24 1.81 5.72 -17.29
N SER A 25 0.59 6.05 -16.86
CA SER A 25 -0.05 7.34 -17.17
C SER A 25 0.31 8.48 -16.21
N CYS A 26 1.11 8.25 -15.16
CA CYS A 26 1.60 9.30 -14.27
C CYS A 26 2.50 10.31 -15.00
N HIS A 27 2.52 11.54 -14.50
CA HIS A 27 3.08 12.69 -15.22
C HIS A 27 4.61 12.67 -15.32
N THR A 28 5.31 12.35 -14.23
CA THR A 28 6.78 12.39 -14.18
C THR A 28 7.39 10.99 -14.06
N SER A 29 8.62 10.83 -14.58
CA SER A 29 9.41 9.61 -14.40
C SER A 29 9.64 9.30 -12.92
N GLY A 30 9.94 10.32 -12.12
CA GLY A 30 10.13 10.19 -10.68
C GLY A 30 8.86 9.72 -9.95
N GLU A 31 7.69 10.25 -10.31
CA GLU A 31 6.41 9.76 -9.77
C GLU A 31 6.23 8.27 -10.10
N ARG A 32 6.44 7.88 -11.37
CA ARG A 32 6.35 6.48 -11.78
C ARG A 32 7.28 5.59 -10.98
N MET A 33 8.53 6.02 -10.81
CA MET A 33 9.55 5.28 -10.09
C MET A 33 9.19 5.10 -8.61
N SER A 34 8.79 6.18 -7.93
CA SER A 34 8.39 6.11 -6.52
C SER A 34 7.24 5.12 -6.27
N ARG A 35 6.25 5.10 -7.16
CA ARG A 35 5.11 4.17 -7.09
C ARG A 35 5.54 2.73 -7.34
N ILE A 36 6.39 2.50 -8.34
CA ILE A 36 6.95 1.15 -8.61
C ILE A 36 7.77 0.66 -7.41
N MET A 37 8.60 1.53 -6.84
CA MET A 37 9.42 1.19 -5.67
C MET A 37 8.58 0.87 -4.44
N ALA A 38 7.44 1.53 -4.23
CA ALA A 38 6.50 1.17 -3.17
C ALA A 38 5.94 -0.25 -3.34
N TRP A 39 5.57 -0.64 -4.57
CA TRP A 39 5.13 -2.00 -4.86
C TRP A 39 6.24 -3.03 -4.67
N ASN A 40 7.46 -2.73 -5.15
CA ASN A 40 8.61 -3.61 -4.98
C ASN A 40 8.96 -3.79 -3.49
N ALA A 41 8.96 -2.71 -2.71
CA ALA A 41 9.20 -2.76 -1.27
C ALA A 41 8.14 -3.60 -0.54
N PHE A 42 6.87 -3.48 -0.94
CA PHE A 42 5.79 -4.31 -0.37
C PHE A 42 5.91 -5.79 -0.78
N ILE A 43 6.19 -6.10 -2.05
CA ILE A 43 6.32 -7.48 -2.54
C ILE A 43 7.53 -8.18 -1.91
N ASN A 44 8.62 -7.45 -1.68
CA ASN A 44 9.85 -7.94 -1.07
C ASN A 44 9.84 -7.87 0.46
N ASP A 45 8.68 -7.68 1.09
CA ASP A 45 8.50 -7.65 2.55
C ASP A 45 9.31 -6.56 3.28
N GLN A 46 9.75 -5.52 2.57
CA GLN A 46 10.49 -4.38 3.13
C GLN A 46 9.58 -3.35 3.78
N VAL A 47 8.32 -3.26 3.32
CA VAL A 47 7.27 -2.44 3.94
C VAL A 47 6.05 -3.31 4.22
N ARG A 48 5.51 -3.18 5.42
CA ARG A 48 4.22 -3.76 5.82
C ARG A 48 3.18 -2.66 5.95
N LEU A 49 1.90 -3.01 5.79
CA LEU A 49 0.81 -2.03 5.80
C LEU A 49 0.44 -1.55 7.22
N ASP A 50 0.96 -2.22 8.25
CA ASP A 50 0.86 -1.89 9.67
C ASP A 50 2.14 -1.26 10.24
N ASP A 51 3.13 -0.99 9.38
CA ASP A 51 4.36 -0.31 9.77
C ASP A 51 4.11 1.13 10.21
N THR A 52 4.97 1.63 11.10
CA THR A 52 4.95 3.03 11.51
C THR A 52 5.38 3.93 10.36
N ASN A 53 4.82 5.15 10.29
CA ASN A 53 5.28 6.13 9.31
C ASN A 53 6.81 6.33 9.34
N SER A 54 7.43 6.32 10.53
CA SER A 54 8.88 6.46 10.65
C SER A 54 9.69 5.31 10.05
N SER A 55 9.18 4.07 10.03
CA SER A 55 9.88 2.96 9.37
C SER A 55 9.66 3.01 7.87
N THR A 56 8.43 3.28 7.43
CA THR A 56 8.11 3.44 6.00
C THR A 56 8.90 4.58 5.37
N ASP A 57 9.07 5.71 6.07
CA ASP A 57 9.85 6.87 5.64
C ASP A 57 11.33 6.52 5.39
N LYS A 58 11.94 5.76 6.31
CA LYS A 58 13.31 5.24 6.13
C LYS A 58 13.44 4.35 4.90
N ILE A 59 12.47 3.46 4.67
CA ILE A 59 12.48 2.61 3.48
C ILE A 59 12.27 3.44 2.22
N ALA A 60 11.37 4.43 2.24
CA ALA A 60 11.16 5.33 1.11
C ALA A 60 12.43 6.13 0.77
N SER A 61 13.17 6.60 1.78
CA SER A 61 14.46 7.27 1.61
C SER A 61 15.52 6.35 1.01
N LEU A 62 15.60 5.09 1.47
CA LEU A 62 16.49 4.09 0.88
C LEU A 62 16.12 3.81 -0.59
N LYS A 63 14.81 3.71 -0.89
CA LYS A 63 14.32 3.51 -2.26
C LYS A 63 14.55 4.70 -3.16
N TYR A 64 14.55 5.92 -2.61
CA TYR A 64 14.95 7.11 -3.34
C TYR A 64 16.42 6.99 -3.77
N MET A 65 17.32 6.65 -2.85
CA MET A 65 18.74 6.45 -3.17
C MET A 65 18.96 5.34 -4.21
N GLU A 66 18.30 4.19 -4.05
CA GLU A 66 18.34 3.11 -5.06
C GLU A 66 17.84 3.61 -6.43
N SER A 67 16.81 4.45 -6.46
CA SER A 67 16.26 5.00 -7.70
C SER A 67 17.23 5.98 -8.37
N ILE A 68 17.89 6.83 -7.58
CA ILE A 68 18.91 7.76 -8.07
C ILE A 68 20.10 6.98 -8.68
N GLU A 69 20.56 5.93 -8.00
CA GLU A 69 21.65 5.06 -8.50
C GLU A 69 21.27 4.36 -9.82
N LEU A 70 20.02 3.91 -9.95
CA LEU A 70 19.53 3.25 -11.17
C LEU A 70 19.27 4.20 -12.36
N ASN A 71 19.19 5.51 -12.12
CA ASN A 71 18.84 6.51 -13.14
C ASN A 71 19.93 7.58 -13.29
N ASP A 72 21.21 7.19 -13.15
CA ASP A 72 22.38 8.05 -13.38
C ASP A 72 22.37 9.37 -12.58
N GLY A 73 21.77 9.36 -11.39
CA GLY A 73 21.79 10.50 -10.48
C GLY A 73 20.55 11.40 -10.53
N ASP A 74 19.61 11.21 -11.46
CA ASP A 74 18.42 12.07 -11.59
C ASP A 74 17.15 11.30 -11.97
N ILE A 75 16.11 11.46 -11.15
CA ILE A 75 14.77 10.93 -11.39
C ILE A 75 13.73 12.04 -11.64
N GLY A 76 14.15 13.31 -11.66
CA GLY A 76 13.32 14.47 -11.97
C GLY A 76 12.38 14.92 -10.87
N ILE A 77 12.53 14.41 -9.64
CA ILE A 77 11.81 14.84 -8.43
C ILE A 77 12.74 14.85 -7.22
N SER A 78 12.41 15.67 -6.22
CA SER A 78 13.13 15.72 -4.94
C SER A 78 12.82 14.52 -4.05
N GLU A 79 13.69 14.23 -3.07
CA GLU A 79 13.46 13.18 -2.08
C GLU A 79 12.11 13.32 -1.35
N PRO A 80 11.70 14.51 -0.84
CA PRO A 80 10.39 14.66 -0.21
C PRO A 80 9.21 14.36 -1.15
N GLU A 81 9.30 14.74 -2.42
CA GLU A 81 8.27 14.41 -3.42
C GLU A 81 8.21 12.91 -3.68
N PHE A 82 9.36 12.25 -3.76
CA PHE A 82 9.44 10.80 -3.91
C PHE A 82 8.79 10.10 -2.72
N ILE A 83 9.13 10.50 -1.49
CA ILE A 83 8.58 9.94 -0.26
C ILE A 83 7.05 10.12 -0.23
N ASN A 84 6.54 11.30 -0.60
CA ASN A 84 5.10 11.56 -0.67
C ASN A 84 4.40 10.61 -1.64
N TYR A 85 4.90 10.47 -2.87
CA TYR A 85 4.31 9.54 -3.84
C TYR A 85 4.42 8.07 -3.41
N PHE A 86 5.51 7.71 -2.74
CA PHE A 86 5.70 6.39 -2.16
C PHE A 86 4.64 6.10 -1.09
N PHE A 87 4.42 7.02 -0.14
CA PHE A 87 3.37 6.90 0.88
C PHE A 87 1.98 6.83 0.28
N ASP A 88 1.67 7.67 -0.71
CA ASP A 88 0.39 7.63 -1.44
C ASP A 88 0.18 6.25 -2.06
N GLU A 89 1.21 5.66 -2.65
CA GLU A 89 1.12 4.34 -3.25
C GLU A 89 0.94 3.24 -2.19
N THR A 90 1.54 3.33 -1.00
CA THR A 90 1.26 2.36 0.09
C THR A 90 -0.21 2.36 0.49
N CYS A 91 -0.88 3.52 0.44
CA CYS A 91 -2.32 3.61 0.66
C CYS A 91 -3.12 2.92 -0.45
N VAL A 92 -2.67 3.04 -1.71
CA VAL A 92 -3.27 2.33 -2.85
C VAL A 92 -3.08 0.82 -2.71
N ILE A 93 -1.89 0.36 -2.35
CA ILE A 93 -1.58 -1.05 -2.07
C ILE A 93 -2.56 -1.57 -1.03
N ASN A 94 -2.67 -0.90 0.12
CA ASN A 94 -3.61 -1.28 1.18
C ASN A 94 -5.06 -1.41 0.67
N LYS A 95 -5.55 -0.44 -0.11
CA LYS A 95 -6.90 -0.51 -0.66
C LYS A 95 -7.11 -1.70 -1.61
N ARG A 96 -6.08 -2.12 -2.36
CA ARG A 96 -6.17 -3.21 -3.35
C ARG A 96 -5.97 -4.60 -2.73
N VAL A 97 -5.02 -4.74 -1.81
CA VAL A 97 -4.62 -6.04 -1.25
C VAL A 97 -5.42 -6.42 0.00
N THR A 98 -6.02 -5.45 0.69
CA THR A 98 -6.86 -5.72 1.86
C THR A 98 -8.29 -6.03 1.41
N GLN A 99 -8.84 -7.17 1.81
CA GLN A 99 -10.16 -7.62 1.31
C GLN A 99 -11.30 -6.73 1.84
N LYS A 100 -12.20 -6.25 0.95
CA LYS A 100 -13.48 -5.63 1.34
C LYS A 100 -14.33 -6.53 2.26
N LYS A 101 -14.16 -7.86 2.19
CA LYS A 101 -14.89 -8.84 3.01
C LYS A 101 -14.66 -8.67 4.51
N VAL A 102 -13.46 -8.29 4.95
CA VAL A 102 -13.18 -8.09 6.39
C VAL A 102 -13.99 -6.90 6.93
N LYS A 103 -14.10 -5.81 6.14
CA LYS A 103 -14.97 -4.68 6.51
C LYS A 103 -16.44 -5.08 6.58
N PHE A 104 -16.92 -5.86 5.61
CA PHE A 104 -18.31 -6.34 5.60
C PHE A 104 -18.63 -7.24 6.80
N VAL A 105 -17.76 -8.20 7.11
CA VAL A 105 -17.93 -9.10 8.26
C VAL A 105 -17.88 -8.31 9.57
N PHE A 106 -16.95 -7.37 9.71
CA PHE A 106 -16.89 -6.49 10.88
C PHE A 106 -18.17 -5.68 11.09
N TYR A 107 -18.69 -5.03 10.03
CA TYR A 107 -19.95 -4.27 10.12
C TYR A 107 -21.16 -5.16 10.37
N LEU A 108 -21.19 -6.38 9.83
CA LEU A 108 -22.23 -7.37 10.09
C LEU A 108 -22.23 -7.80 11.57
N PHE A 109 -21.06 -8.09 12.14
CA PHE A 109 -20.93 -8.42 13.56
C PHE A 109 -21.29 -7.23 14.47
N LEU A 110 -20.91 -6.02 14.09
CA LEU A 110 -21.28 -4.80 14.82
C LEU A 110 -22.80 -4.58 14.82
N ALA A 111 -23.46 -4.78 13.67
CA ALA A 111 -24.91 -4.69 13.55
C ALA A 111 -25.63 -5.76 14.38
N LEU A 112 -25.12 -7.00 14.37
CA LEU A 112 -25.65 -8.10 15.19
C LEU A 112 -25.48 -7.83 16.70
N ALA A 113 -24.32 -7.30 17.12
CA ALA A 113 -24.06 -6.93 18.51
C ALA A 113 -24.98 -5.80 18.97
N ALA A 114 -25.14 -4.75 18.16
CA ALA A 114 -26.05 -3.64 18.46
C ALA A 114 -27.51 -4.12 18.56
N TYR A 115 -27.95 -5.00 17.65
CA TYR A 115 -29.27 -5.61 17.72
C TYR A 115 -29.45 -6.48 18.98
N GLY A 116 -28.44 -7.28 19.34
CA GLY A 116 -28.47 -8.09 20.57
C GLY A 116 -28.62 -7.25 21.83
N ILE A 117 -27.87 -6.14 21.95
CA ILE A 117 -27.99 -5.20 23.07
C ILE A 117 -29.39 -4.58 23.08
N TYR A 118 -29.89 -4.10 21.94
CA TYR A 118 -31.24 -3.53 21.85
C TYR A 118 -32.32 -4.53 22.29
N ALA A 119 -32.24 -5.78 21.82
CA ALA A 119 -33.21 -6.82 22.14
C ALA A 119 -33.19 -7.27 23.61
N ILE A 120 -32.07 -7.08 24.34
CA ILE A 120 -31.95 -7.43 25.77
C ILE A 120 -32.45 -6.30 26.68
N PHE A 121 -32.22 -5.04 26.30
CA PHE A 121 -32.52 -3.90 27.18
C PHE A 121 -33.83 -3.17 26.87
N PHE A 122 -34.38 -3.32 25.65
CA PHE A 122 -35.54 -2.56 25.18
C PHE A 122 -36.70 -3.44 24.69
N LYS A 123 -36.70 -4.73 25.03
CA LYS A 123 -37.81 -5.66 24.83
C LYS A 123 -38.19 -6.30 26.16
#